data_AF-A0A9E4ANP7-F1
#
_entry.id   AF-A0A9E4ANP7-F1
#
_cell.length_a   1.000
_cell.length_b   1.000
_cell.length_c   1.000
_cell.angle_alpha   90.00
_cell.angle_beta   90.00
_cell.angle_gamma   90.00
#
_symmetry.space_group_name_H-M   'P 1'
#
loop_
_entity.id
_entity.type
_entity.pdbx_description
1 polymer ?
#
loop_
_entity_poly.entity_id
_entity_poly.type
_entity_poly.pdbx_seq_one_letter_code
_entity_poly.pdbx_strand_id
1 'polypeptide(L)'
;MVHATINLHSKFQIDKVDDRIFGGFLEHLGRCIYHGVYDSDHQLSDKDGLRSDVSDALKELGVTIVRYPGGNFASGYHWEDGVGDRTQRPTVRELAWQSMENNQFGTDEFINLCRKLNWQPMLAVNLGTGSPEEAQVPNSPINERVTETTSRFPCRYGASEMRWMVHGSSAMSPSTSTVTVRRWPPK
;
A
#
# COMPACT_ATOMS: atom_id res chain seq x y z
N MET A 1 26.77 -35.57 8.59
CA MET A 1 25.61 -34.89 9.20
C MET A 1 26.09 -33.60 9.82
N VAL A 2 25.46 -32.47 9.50
CA VAL A 2 25.74 -31.19 10.16
C VAL A 2 24.80 -31.06 11.34
N HIS A 3 25.33 -30.76 12.52
CA HIS A 3 24.55 -30.52 13.72
C HIS A 3 24.43 -29.01 13.95
N ALA A 4 23.21 -28.52 14.17
CA ALA A 4 22.94 -27.13 14.50
C ALA A 4 22.20 -27.07 15.84
N THR A 5 22.47 -26.02 16.62
CA THR A 5 21.86 -25.78 17.93
C THR A 5 21.23 -24.38 17.95
N ILE A 6 19.97 -24.29 18.37
CA ILE A 6 19.25 -23.03 18.57
C ILE A 6 18.99 -22.86 20.07
N ASN A 7 19.38 -21.71 20.63
CA ASN A 7 19.13 -21.37 22.04
C ASN A 7 18.09 -20.23 22.11
N LEU A 8 17.05 -20.41 22.91
CA LEU A 8 15.98 -19.43 23.12
C LEU A 8 15.95 -19.02 24.59
N HIS A 9 16.03 -17.72 24.87
CA HIS A 9 16.06 -17.22 26.24
C HIS A 9 15.26 -15.91 26.37
N SER A 10 14.25 -15.90 27.24
CA SER A 10 13.24 -14.84 27.34
C SER A 10 13.76 -13.45 27.73
N LYS A 11 14.95 -13.37 28.33
CA LYS A 11 15.64 -12.10 28.65
C LYS A 11 16.35 -11.44 27.45
N PHE A 12 16.57 -12.17 26.34
CA PHE A 12 17.20 -11.63 25.13
C PHE A 12 16.13 -11.26 24.11
N GLN A 13 15.42 -10.17 24.37
CA GLN A 13 14.39 -9.64 23.47
C GLN A 13 15.02 -8.61 22.53
N ILE A 14 14.61 -8.61 21.26
CA ILE A 14 15.02 -7.58 20.28
C ILE A 14 14.09 -6.38 20.42
N ASP A 15 12.81 -6.54 20.07
CA ASP A 15 11.77 -5.51 20.23
C ASP A 15 10.38 -6.14 20.07
N LYS A 16 9.33 -5.34 20.28
CA LYS A 16 7.96 -5.67 19.91
C LYS A 16 7.85 -5.76 18.39
N VAL A 17 7.22 -6.83 17.91
CA VAL A 17 6.89 -6.97 16.48
C VAL A 17 5.81 -5.96 16.12
N ASP A 18 6.08 -5.14 15.10
CA ASP A 18 5.12 -4.22 14.52
C ASP A 18 4.33 -4.94 13.42
N ASP A 19 3.01 -4.96 13.53
CA ASP A 19 2.14 -5.71 12.61
C ASP A 19 2.28 -5.27 11.15
N ARG A 20 2.79 -4.05 10.89
CA ARG A 20 3.03 -3.54 9.52
C ARG A 20 4.10 -4.30 8.74
N ILE A 21 4.91 -5.15 9.40
CA ILE A 21 5.84 -6.04 8.68
C ILE A 21 5.09 -7.14 7.91
N PHE A 22 3.84 -7.42 8.25
CA PHE A 22 2.95 -8.35 7.55
C PHE A 22 2.13 -7.62 6.47
N GLY A 23 2.74 -6.63 5.84
CA GLY A 23 2.11 -5.82 4.80
C GLY A 23 2.09 -6.50 3.43
N GLY A 24 1.20 -6.03 2.57
CA GLY A 24 1.06 -6.40 1.17
C GLY A 24 1.36 -5.23 0.24
N PHE A 25 1.40 -5.53 -1.05
CA PHE A 25 1.61 -4.54 -2.10
C PHE A 25 0.74 -4.87 -3.30
N LEU A 26 -0.07 -3.91 -3.73
CA LEU A 26 -0.89 -3.97 -4.93
C LEU A 26 -0.42 -2.88 -5.90
N GLU A 27 -0.06 -3.29 -7.10
CA GLU A 27 0.34 -2.38 -8.18
C GLU A 27 -0.54 -2.64 -9.41
N HIS A 28 -0.83 -1.58 -10.15
CA HIS A 28 -1.37 -1.67 -11.51
C HIS A 28 -0.33 -2.27 -12.47
N LEU A 29 -0.10 -3.57 -12.32
CA LEU A 29 0.89 -4.35 -13.05
C LEU A 29 0.29 -5.69 -13.43
N GLY A 30 0.24 -5.94 -14.75
CA GLY A 30 -0.23 -7.21 -15.31
C GLY A 30 -1.63 -7.55 -14.82
N ARG A 31 -1.74 -8.64 -14.04
CA ARG A 31 -3.02 -9.16 -13.52
C ARG A 31 -3.18 -9.01 -12.01
N CYS A 32 -2.40 -8.13 -11.38
CA CYS A 32 -2.50 -7.91 -9.94
C CYS A 32 -3.87 -7.29 -9.58
N ILE A 33 -4.26 -6.25 -10.31
CA ILE A 33 -5.58 -5.61 -10.19
C ILE A 33 -6.60 -6.32 -11.09
N TYR A 34 -6.53 -6.10 -12.39
CA TYR A 34 -7.47 -6.64 -13.38
C TYR A 34 -7.28 -8.16 -13.55
N HIS A 35 -8.38 -8.91 -13.47
CA HIS A 35 -8.40 -10.38 -13.40
C HIS A 35 -7.73 -10.97 -12.15
N GLY A 36 -7.31 -10.11 -11.22
CA GLY A 36 -6.74 -10.47 -9.92
C GLY A 36 -7.75 -10.15 -8.81
N VAL A 37 -7.52 -9.06 -8.08
CA VAL A 37 -8.45 -8.61 -7.04
C VAL A 37 -9.76 -8.04 -7.59
N TYR A 38 -9.75 -7.54 -8.83
CA TYR A 38 -10.89 -6.93 -9.50
C TYR A 38 -11.16 -7.56 -10.87
N ASP A 39 -12.38 -8.05 -11.05
CA ASP A 39 -12.86 -8.62 -12.31
C ASP A 39 -14.40 -8.56 -12.33
N SER A 40 -14.98 -7.52 -12.92
CA SER A 40 -16.44 -7.29 -12.86
C SER A 40 -17.27 -8.38 -13.53
N ASP A 41 -16.68 -9.12 -14.48
CA ASP A 41 -17.39 -10.10 -15.31
C ASP A 41 -17.25 -11.52 -14.77
N HIS A 42 -16.47 -11.70 -13.69
CA HIS A 42 -16.22 -13.01 -13.11
C HIS A 42 -17.38 -13.47 -12.20
N GLN A 43 -17.75 -14.75 -12.30
CA GLN A 43 -18.89 -15.33 -11.57
C GLN A 43 -18.76 -15.26 -10.04
N LEU A 44 -17.52 -15.24 -9.54
CA LEU A 44 -17.20 -15.13 -8.11
C LEU A 44 -16.97 -13.70 -7.64
N SER A 45 -17.25 -12.70 -8.48
CA SER A 45 -17.13 -11.30 -8.08
C SER A 45 -18.37 -10.81 -7.35
N ASP A 46 -18.14 -9.96 -6.37
CA ASP A 46 -19.22 -9.30 -5.65
C ASP A 46 -19.79 -8.11 -6.45
N LYS A 47 -20.80 -7.44 -5.87
CA LYS A 47 -21.48 -6.30 -6.48
C LYS A 47 -20.57 -5.11 -6.84
N ASP A 48 -19.39 -5.03 -6.23
CA ASP A 48 -18.43 -3.95 -6.48
C ASP A 48 -17.36 -4.36 -7.51
N GLY A 49 -17.44 -5.60 -8.04
CA GLY A 49 -16.51 -6.20 -9.00
C GLY A 49 -15.28 -6.83 -8.36
N LEU A 50 -15.25 -6.95 -7.03
CA LEU A 50 -14.13 -7.56 -6.31
C LEU A 50 -14.30 -9.08 -6.27
N ARG A 51 -13.23 -9.81 -6.57
CA ARG A 51 -13.22 -11.27 -6.53
C ARG A 51 -13.35 -11.76 -5.09
N SER A 52 -14.47 -12.43 -4.77
CA SER A 52 -14.77 -12.86 -3.40
C SER A 52 -13.83 -13.98 -2.94
N ASP A 53 -13.52 -14.92 -3.82
CA ASP A 53 -12.58 -16.01 -3.57
C ASP A 53 -11.15 -15.51 -3.32
N VAL A 54 -10.70 -14.52 -4.09
CA VAL A 54 -9.41 -13.84 -3.87
C VAL A 54 -9.44 -13.07 -2.56
N SER A 55 -10.54 -12.37 -2.27
CA SER A 55 -10.73 -11.63 -1.02
C SER A 55 -10.67 -12.54 0.20
N ASP A 56 -11.25 -13.73 0.13
CA ASP A 56 -11.24 -14.68 1.24
C ASP A 56 -9.84 -15.29 1.46
N ALA A 57 -9.12 -15.62 0.39
CA ALA A 57 -7.71 -16.04 0.49
C ALA A 57 -6.84 -14.92 1.10
N LEU A 58 -7.09 -13.66 0.73
CA LEU A 58 -6.38 -12.50 1.28
C LEU A 58 -6.67 -12.26 2.77
N LYS A 59 -7.88 -12.57 3.25
CA LYS A 59 -8.20 -12.53 4.69
C LYS A 59 -7.42 -13.59 5.46
N GLU A 60 -7.30 -14.79 4.91
CA GLU A 60 -6.57 -15.90 5.56
C GLU A 60 -5.08 -15.59 5.74
N LEU A 61 -4.47 -14.86 4.79
CA LEU A 61 -3.07 -14.44 4.87
C LEU A 61 -2.76 -13.46 6.01
N GLY A 62 -3.78 -12.80 6.59
CA GLY A 62 -3.59 -11.89 7.73
C GLY A 62 -2.83 -10.61 7.39
N VAL A 63 -2.97 -10.09 6.17
CA VAL A 63 -2.33 -8.84 5.73
C VAL A 63 -2.86 -7.65 6.55
N THR A 64 -1.95 -6.77 6.96
CA THR A 64 -2.27 -5.69 7.93
C THR A 64 -2.31 -4.30 7.28
N ILE A 65 -1.40 -4.05 6.34
CA ILE A 65 -1.26 -2.79 5.60
C ILE A 65 -0.97 -3.10 4.14
N VAL A 66 -1.52 -2.32 3.20
CA VAL A 66 -1.28 -2.53 1.77
C VAL A 66 -0.83 -1.25 1.09
N ARG A 67 0.31 -1.33 0.39
CA ARG A 67 0.80 -0.27 -0.48
C ARG A 67 0.06 -0.28 -1.82
N TYR A 68 -0.33 0.89 -2.32
CA TYR A 68 -1.07 1.12 -3.58
C TYR A 68 -0.85 2.56 -4.08
N PRO A 69 -0.97 2.94 -5.37
CA PRO A 69 -1.26 2.13 -6.57
C PRO A 69 -0.04 1.49 -7.22
N GLY A 70 1.15 1.68 -6.63
CA GLY A 70 2.34 1.08 -7.20
C GLY A 70 3.68 1.55 -6.69
N GLY A 71 4.67 1.02 -7.40
CA GLY A 71 6.06 1.40 -7.45
C GLY A 71 6.25 2.28 -8.67
N ASN A 72 6.68 1.70 -9.78
CA ASN A 72 6.95 2.48 -10.99
C ASN A 72 5.67 3.06 -11.60
N PHE A 73 4.54 2.36 -11.50
CA PHE A 73 3.24 2.85 -11.99
C PHE A 73 2.88 4.22 -11.41
N ALA A 74 3.11 4.41 -10.11
CA ALA A 74 2.74 5.64 -9.42
C ALA A 74 3.44 6.89 -9.97
N SER A 75 4.60 6.74 -10.60
CA SER A 75 5.39 7.87 -11.14
C SER A 75 4.78 8.53 -12.38
N GLY A 76 3.79 7.90 -13.02
CA GLY A 76 3.07 8.43 -14.19
C GLY A 76 1.55 8.45 -14.02
N TYR A 77 1.07 8.18 -12.81
CA TYR A 77 -0.35 8.03 -12.51
C TYR A 77 -0.92 9.32 -11.94
N HIS A 78 -2.00 9.83 -12.54
CA HIS A 78 -2.77 10.96 -11.99
C HIS A 78 -3.98 10.40 -11.26
N TRP A 79 -4.05 10.58 -9.95
CA TRP A 79 -5.04 9.90 -9.12
C TRP A 79 -6.48 10.30 -9.45
N GLU A 80 -6.68 11.50 -9.98
CA GLU A 80 -7.96 12.03 -10.44
C GLU A 80 -8.56 11.17 -11.56
N ASP A 81 -7.72 10.54 -12.38
CA ASP A 81 -8.18 9.67 -13.47
C ASP A 81 -8.87 8.40 -12.94
N GLY A 82 -8.55 7.99 -11.71
CA GLY A 82 -9.06 6.78 -11.06
C GLY A 82 -10.23 6.99 -10.08
N VAL A 83 -10.83 8.17 -10.01
CA VAL A 83 -11.93 8.47 -9.07
C VAL A 83 -13.18 8.97 -9.79
N GLY A 84 -14.32 8.98 -9.09
CA GLY A 84 -15.59 9.45 -9.65
C GLY A 84 -16.27 8.41 -10.55
N ASP A 85 -17.13 8.87 -11.47
CA ASP A 85 -17.91 7.99 -12.36
C ASP A 85 -16.99 7.22 -13.31
N ARG A 86 -16.99 5.88 -13.17
CA ARG A 86 -16.20 4.95 -13.97
C ARG A 86 -16.39 5.11 -15.48
N THR A 87 -17.55 5.58 -15.94
CA THR A 87 -17.82 5.78 -17.36
C THR A 87 -17.13 7.02 -17.94
N GLN A 88 -16.69 7.94 -17.08
CA GLN A 88 -16.00 9.18 -17.46
C GLN A 88 -14.48 9.10 -17.26
N ARG A 89 -13.98 8.01 -16.66
CA ARG A 89 -12.56 7.83 -16.40
C ARG A 89 -11.79 7.57 -17.71
N PRO A 90 -10.65 8.24 -17.93
CA PRO A 90 -9.90 8.08 -19.18
C PRO A 90 -9.18 6.73 -19.23
N THR A 91 -9.00 6.19 -20.44
CA THR A 91 -8.02 5.15 -20.68
C THR A 91 -6.69 5.78 -21.09
N VAL A 92 -5.63 5.55 -20.34
CA VAL A 92 -4.32 6.17 -20.50
C VAL A 92 -3.26 5.14 -20.83
N ARG A 93 -2.20 5.57 -21.51
CA ARG A 93 -1.03 4.71 -21.74
C ARG A 93 -0.13 4.75 -20.51
N GLU A 94 0.04 3.60 -19.89
CA GLU A 94 0.92 3.39 -18.75
C GLU A 94 2.32 3.03 -19.26
N LEU A 95 3.33 3.81 -18.87
CA LEU A 95 4.66 3.77 -19.48
C LEU A 95 5.63 2.81 -18.80
N ALA A 96 5.48 2.52 -17.50
CA ALA A 96 6.40 1.66 -16.76
C ALA A 96 6.31 0.21 -17.23
N TRP A 97 5.09 -0.26 -17.53
CA TRP A 97 4.79 -1.63 -17.92
C TRP A 97 4.26 -1.73 -19.37
N GLN A 98 4.28 -0.62 -20.11
CA GLN A 98 3.88 -0.54 -21.52
C GLN A 98 2.46 -1.06 -21.77
N SER A 99 1.54 -0.70 -20.89
CA SER A 99 0.16 -1.19 -20.90
C SER A 99 -0.84 -0.05 -21.12
N MET A 100 -2.11 -0.39 -21.33
CA MET A 100 -3.20 0.58 -21.31
C MET A 100 -3.94 0.43 -19.97
N GLU A 101 -4.03 1.52 -19.23
CA GLU A 101 -4.74 1.60 -17.96
C GLU A 101 -6.11 2.23 -18.20
N ASN A 102 -7.19 1.50 -17.90
CA ASN A 102 -8.56 1.95 -18.15
C ASN A 102 -9.21 2.64 -16.93
N ASN A 103 -8.49 2.71 -15.81
CA ASN A 103 -8.87 3.35 -14.56
C ASN A 103 -10.20 2.88 -13.97
N GLN A 104 -10.66 1.68 -14.33
CA GLN A 104 -11.90 1.12 -13.79
C GLN A 104 -11.76 0.72 -12.32
N PHE A 105 -10.53 0.45 -11.88
CA PHE A 105 -10.16 0.32 -10.48
C PHE A 105 -9.22 1.47 -10.12
N GLY A 106 -9.59 2.31 -9.16
CA GLY A 106 -8.73 3.38 -8.67
C GLY A 106 -8.78 3.50 -7.15
N THR A 107 -8.49 4.69 -6.65
CA THR A 107 -8.40 4.95 -5.20
C THR A 107 -9.70 4.62 -4.47
N ASP A 108 -10.86 4.94 -5.06
CA ASP A 108 -12.16 4.67 -4.44
C ASP A 108 -12.40 3.17 -4.24
N GLU A 109 -12.11 2.36 -5.27
CA GLU A 109 -12.21 0.90 -5.23
C GLU A 109 -11.20 0.28 -4.26
N PHE A 110 -9.97 0.77 -4.25
CA PHE A 110 -8.93 0.31 -3.33
C PHE A 110 -9.31 0.56 -1.87
N ILE A 111 -9.84 1.74 -1.54
CA ILE A 111 -10.28 2.04 -0.18
C ILE A 111 -11.47 1.15 0.22
N ASN A 112 -12.39 0.86 -0.70
CA ASN A 112 -13.46 -0.11 -0.44
C ASN A 112 -12.90 -1.52 -0.14
N LEU A 113 -11.92 -1.98 -0.93
CA LEU A 113 -11.23 -3.26 -0.69
C LEU A 113 -10.56 -3.27 0.70
N CYS A 114 -9.82 -2.22 1.07
CA CYS A 114 -9.20 -2.10 2.39
C CYS A 114 -10.23 -2.17 3.52
N ARG A 115 -11.39 -1.51 3.38
CA ARG A 115 -12.49 -1.60 4.37
C ARG A 115 -13.01 -3.02 4.52
N LYS A 116 -13.23 -3.73 3.41
CA LYS A 116 -13.74 -5.11 3.41
C LYS A 116 -12.76 -6.10 4.03
N LEU A 117 -11.47 -5.90 3.80
CA LEU A 117 -10.41 -6.80 4.27
C LEU A 117 -9.76 -6.35 5.58
N ASN A 118 -10.22 -5.23 6.14
CA ASN A 118 -9.70 -4.64 7.36
C ASN A 118 -8.19 -4.32 7.28
N TRP A 119 -7.79 -3.72 6.16
CA TRP A 119 -6.41 -3.31 5.89
C TRP A 119 -6.19 -1.82 6.14
N GLN A 120 -5.01 -1.46 6.63
CA GLN A 120 -4.54 -0.08 6.58
C GLN A 120 -4.09 0.27 5.16
N PRO A 121 -4.58 1.36 4.56
CA PRO A 121 -4.09 1.81 3.26
C PRO A 121 -2.77 2.56 3.40
N MET A 122 -1.80 2.27 2.52
CA MET A 122 -0.56 3.01 2.34
C MET A 122 -0.49 3.54 0.92
N LEU A 123 -0.84 4.80 0.73
CA LEU A 123 -0.92 5.40 -0.59
C LEU A 123 0.43 5.97 -1.05
N ALA A 124 0.82 5.67 -2.28
CA ALA A 124 1.93 6.29 -2.99
C ALA A 124 1.41 7.44 -3.85
N VAL A 125 2.12 8.57 -3.82
CA VAL A 125 1.81 9.76 -4.62
C VAL A 125 2.75 9.86 -5.81
N ASN A 126 2.28 10.46 -6.90
CA ASN A 126 3.06 10.68 -8.09
C ASN A 126 4.09 11.80 -7.88
N LEU A 127 5.36 11.42 -7.93
CA LEU A 127 6.50 12.35 -7.86
C LEU A 127 7.40 12.26 -9.10
N GLY A 128 6.93 11.59 -10.16
CA GLY A 128 7.62 11.51 -11.44
C GLY A 128 7.13 12.60 -12.38
N THR A 129 5.87 12.50 -12.81
CA THR A 129 5.22 13.47 -13.69
C THR A 129 4.21 14.36 -12.99
N GLY A 130 3.82 14.01 -11.76
CA GLY A 130 2.86 14.76 -10.94
C GLY A 130 3.43 16.05 -10.35
N SER A 131 2.56 16.89 -9.80
CA SER A 131 2.95 18.13 -9.14
C SER A 131 2.91 18.03 -7.60
N PRO A 132 3.63 18.90 -6.88
CA PRO A 132 3.46 19.02 -5.43
C PRO A 132 2.01 19.30 -5.01
N GLU A 133 1.25 20.03 -5.82
CA GLU A 133 -0.18 20.30 -5.60
C GLU A 133 -1.02 19.03 -5.70
N GLU A 134 -0.72 18.14 -6.67
CA GLU A 134 -1.38 16.84 -6.79
C GLU A 134 -1.12 15.97 -5.54
N ALA A 135 0.07 16.11 -4.94
CA ALA A 135 0.42 15.47 -3.67
C ALA A 135 -0.15 16.17 -2.42
N GLN A 136 -0.78 17.36 -2.54
CA GLN A 136 -1.42 18.05 -1.42
C GLN A 136 -2.76 17.40 -1.09
N VAL A 137 -2.67 16.25 -0.44
CA VAL A 137 -3.81 15.47 0.05
C VAL A 137 -4.69 16.20 1.10
N PRO A 138 -4.24 17.15 1.96
CA PRO A 138 -5.09 17.69 3.04
C PRO A 138 -6.45 18.27 2.61
N ASN A 139 -6.58 18.75 1.37
CA ASN A 139 -7.81 19.30 0.81
C ASN A 139 -8.40 18.44 -0.33
N SER A 140 -7.85 17.24 -0.57
CA SER A 140 -8.33 16.32 -1.59
C SER A 140 -9.47 15.45 -1.04
N PRO A 141 -10.50 15.13 -1.85
CA PRO A 141 -11.52 14.13 -1.50
C PRO A 141 -10.94 12.78 -1.06
N ILE A 142 -9.69 12.46 -1.41
CA ILE A 142 -8.99 11.26 -0.93
C ILE A 142 -8.83 11.29 0.59
N ASN A 143 -8.45 12.42 1.18
CA ASN A 143 -8.14 12.50 2.61
C ASN A 143 -9.37 12.23 3.47
N GLU A 144 -10.53 12.79 3.09
CA GLU A 144 -11.81 12.52 3.77
C GLU A 144 -12.19 11.03 3.69
N ARG A 145 -12.04 10.40 2.51
CA ARG A 145 -12.37 8.98 2.31
C ARG A 145 -11.42 8.03 3.04
N VAL A 146 -10.14 8.39 3.11
CA VAL A 146 -9.10 7.63 3.80
C VAL A 146 -9.26 7.75 5.32
N THR A 147 -9.52 8.95 5.85
CA THR A 147 -9.69 9.19 7.29
C THR A 147 -10.93 8.53 7.88
N GLU A 148 -12.02 8.42 7.12
CA GLU A 148 -13.21 7.67 7.55
C GLU A 148 -12.91 6.17 7.73
N THR A 149 -12.08 5.60 6.84
CA THR A 149 -11.67 4.18 6.87
C THR A 149 -10.79 3.84 8.07
N THR A 150 -9.89 4.77 8.43
CA THR A 150 -8.95 4.60 9.54
C THR A 150 -9.53 5.00 10.89
N SER A 151 -10.82 5.31 11.00
CA SER A 151 -11.46 5.63 12.29
C SER A 151 -11.69 4.41 13.20
N ARG A 152 -11.73 3.19 12.62
CA ARG A 152 -12.02 1.92 13.33
C ARG A 152 -10.78 1.22 13.89
N PHE A 153 -9.62 1.51 13.31
CA PHE A 153 -8.34 1.34 13.98
C PHE A 153 -8.10 2.68 14.67
N PRO A 154 -7.89 2.80 15.98
CA PRO A 154 -7.33 4.03 16.47
C PRO A 154 -5.98 4.18 15.78
N CYS A 155 -5.91 4.99 14.71
CA CYS A 155 -4.69 5.62 14.33
C CYS A 155 -4.29 6.35 15.61
N ARG A 156 -3.38 5.75 16.39
CA ARG A 156 -2.76 6.38 17.57
C ARG A 156 -2.02 7.66 17.17
N TYR A 157 -2.08 8.04 15.89
CA TYR A 157 -1.30 9.06 15.24
C TYR A 157 -2.11 9.94 14.28
N GLY A 158 -3.40 10.20 14.53
CA GLY A 158 -4.17 11.26 13.85
C GLY A 158 -4.17 11.28 12.31
N ALA A 159 -4.82 12.26 11.71
CA ALA A 159 -4.67 12.54 10.27
C ALA A 159 -3.31 13.19 9.93
N SER A 160 -2.59 13.65 10.96
CA SER A 160 -1.30 14.33 10.86
C SER A 160 -0.09 13.39 10.70
N GLU A 161 -0.25 12.08 10.87
CA GLU A 161 0.85 11.10 10.65
C GLU A 161 0.49 9.96 9.70
N MET A 162 -0.36 10.24 8.70
CA MET A 162 -0.42 9.38 7.52
C MET A 162 0.97 9.41 6.87
N ARG A 163 1.72 8.29 6.96
CA ARG A 163 3.07 8.20 6.36
C ARG A 163 2.96 7.96 4.86
N TRP A 164 2.98 9.05 4.11
CA TRP A 164 3.22 9.07 2.67
C TRP A 164 4.67 8.65 2.38
N MET A 165 4.86 7.66 1.53
CA MET A 165 6.21 7.26 1.11
C MET A 165 6.54 7.92 -0.23
N VAL A 166 7.48 8.85 -0.19
CA VAL A 166 8.11 9.47 -1.36
C VAL A 166 8.96 8.40 -2.06
N HIS A 167 8.63 8.01 -3.28
CA HIS A 167 9.56 7.28 -4.14
C HIS A 167 10.47 8.31 -4.83
N GLY A 168 11.60 8.61 -4.19
CA GLY A 168 12.73 9.30 -4.80
C GLY A 168 13.87 8.31 -4.97
N SER A 169 14.34 8.16 -6.21
CA SER A 169 15.64 7.54 -6.51
C SER A 169 16.71 8.14 -5.58
N SER A 170 17.48 7.26 -4.91
CA SER A 170 18.65 7.55 -4.08
C SER A 170 19.01 9.02 -3.85
N ALA A 171 18.55 9.60 -2.74
CA ALA A 171 19.32 10.50 -1.86
C ALA A 171 18.37 11.24 -0.92
N MET A 172 18.26 10.79 0.34
CA MET A 172 17.94 11.69 1.45
C MET A 172 18.69 11.22 2.70
N SER A 173 19.44 12.18 3.24
CA SER A 173 20.41 12.09 4.34
C SER A 173 19.88 11.36 5.57
N PRO A 174 20.67 10.46 6.20
CA PRO A 174 20.30 9.89 7.48
C PRO A 174 20.44 10.98 8.56
N SER A 175 19.33 11.35 9.19
CA SER A 175 19.39 11.98 10.51
C SER A 175 20.17 11.04 11.43
N THR A 176 21.32 11.54 11.88
CA THR A 176 22.34 10.85 12.66
C THR A 176 21.73 10.25 13.93
N SER A 177 21.47 8.94 13.91
CA SER A 177 21.42 8.14 15.13
C SER A 177 22.78 7.47 15.25
N THR A 178 23.65 8.01 16.10
CA THR A 178 24.97 7.46 16.38
C THR A 178 24.82 6.06 16.99
N VAL A 179 25.02 5.01 16.19
CA VAL A 179 25.14 3.64 16.68
C VAL A 179 26.47 3.50 17.40
N THR A 180 26.44 3.43 18.73
CA THR A 180 27.62 3.11 19.51
C THR A 180 27.82 1.60 19.50
N VAL A 181 28.74 1.11 18.67
CA VAL A 181 29.16 -0.29 18.70
C VAL A 181 30.01 -0.51 19.95
N ARG A 182 29.45 -1.09 21.01
CA ARG A 182 30.25 -1.61 22.13
C ARG A 182 30.94 -2.90 21.70
N ARG A 183 32.26 -2.86 21.53
CA ARG A 183 33.09 -4.07 21.43
C ARG A 183 32.97 -4.85 22.75
N TRP A 184 32.67 -6.14 22.64
CA TRP A 184 32.84 -7.07 23.75
C TRP A 184 34.34 -7.24 24.07
N PRO A 185 34.73 -7.38 25.36
CA PRO A 185 36.10 -7.71 25.71
C PRO A 185 36.41 -9.17 25.31
N PRO A 186 37.67 -9.47 24.91
CA PRO A 186 38.09 -10.85 24.70
C PRO A 186 38.11 -11.62 26.02
N LYS A 187 37.86 -12.93 25.95
CA LYS A 187 37.87 -13.86 27.09
C LYS A 187 39.23 -13.91 27.78
#